data_AF-A0A7S4T7L0-F1
#
_entry.id   AF-A0A7S4T7L0-F1
#
_cell.length_a   1.000
_cell.length_b   1.000
_cell.length_c   1.000
_cell.angle_alpha   90.00
_cell.angle_beta   90.00
_cell.angle_gamma   90.00
#
_symmetry.space_group_name_H-M   'P 1'
#
loop_
_entity.id
_entity.type
_entity.pdbx_description
1 polymer ?
#
loop_
_entity_poly.entity_id
_entity_poly.type
_entity_poly.pdbx_seq_one_letter_code
_entity_poly.pdbx_strand_id
1 'polypeptide(L)'
;MSPEAQCCCRKLDVVTVKGSEVSMPIYTYDTYQNQIFPQLQAPKFSDLDLDKVLIQQAEDYDTYMWEHDQDLIQLRRLSTPAFNKAFNEGISSYLGGNWNRARECLEQANMIMSESDSIGDGPSQTILNYMRNRSWTCPSEWKGYRPLTSK
;
A
#
# COMPACT_ATOMS: atom_id res chain seq x y z
N MET A 1 12.80 -1.93 1.93
CA MET A 1 11.76 -2.86 2.40
C MET A 1 12.21 -4.27 2.05
N SER A 2 12.19 -5.22 3.00
CA SER A 2 12.64 -6.60 2.73
C SER A 2 11.70 -7.29 1.72
N PRO A 3 12.15 -8.36 1.03
CA PRO A 3 11.29 -9.11 0.11
C PRO A 3 10.00 -9.64 0.76
N GLU A 4 10.08 -10.10 2.01
CA GLU A 4 8.97 -10.68 2.77
C GLU A 4 7.91 -9.60 3.08
N ALA A 5 8.38 -8.42 3.49
CA ALA A 5 7.52 -7.26 3.70
C ALA A 5 6.84 -6.81 2.40
N GLN A 6 7.53 -6.87 1.26
CA GLN A 6 6.95 -6.52 -0.04
C GLN A 6 5.84 -7.49 -0.47
N CYS A 7 5.91 -8.77 -0.10
CA CYS A 7 4.83 -9.73 -0.35
C CYS A 7 3.58 -9.44 0.49
N CYS A 8 3.74 -8.78 1.64
CA CYS A 8 2.65 -8.43 2.54
C CYS A 8 2.08 -7.02 2.33
N CYS A 9 2.78 -6.17 1.57
CA CYS A 9 2.38 -4.79 1.29
C CYS A 9 1.90 -4.62 -0.15
N ARG A 10 1.02 -3.65 -0.36
CA ARG A 10 0.59 -3.24 -1.69
C ARG A 10 1.57 -2.25 -2.28
N LYS A 11 2.07 -2.51 -3.49
CA LYS A 11 2.90 -1.57 -4.24
C LYS A 11 2.02 -0.51 -4.89
N LEU A 12 2.13 0.74 -4.44
CA LEU A 12 1.26 1.84 -4.89
C LEU A 12 1.75 2.53 -6.15
N ASP A 13 3.06 2.76 -6.25
CA ASP A 13 3.65 3.60 -7.29
C ASP A 13 5.15 3.32 -7.39
N VAL A 14 5.76 3.85 -8.44
CA VAL A 14 7.21 4.01 -8.55
C VAL A 14 7.48 5.46 -8.91
N VAL A 15 8.33 6.11 -8.11
CA VAL A 15 8.53 7.55 -8.20
C VAL A 15 10.01 7.94 -8.16
N THR A 16 10.36 9.10 -8.67
CA THR A 16 11.64 9.75 -8.36
C THR A 16 11.42 10.93 -7.41
N VAL A 17 12.39 11.21 -6.55
CA VAL A 17 12.36 12.36 -5.64
C VAL A 17 13.26 13.48 -6.16
N LYS A 18 12.96 14.73 -5.78
CA LYS A 18 13.75 15.88 -6.21
C LYS A 18 15.23 15.67 -5.85
N GLY A 19 16.11 15.77 -6.86
CA GLY A 19 17.56 15.59 -6.69
C GLY A 19 18.06 14.15 -6.83
N SER A 20 17.19 13.17 -7.10
CA SER A 20 17.57 11.80 -7.40
C SER A 20 16.93 11.29 -8.69
N GLU A 21 17.73 10.72 -9.58
CA GLU A 21 17.22 9.99 -10.76
C GLU A 21 16.86 8.53 -10.43
N VAL A 22 17.19 8.07 -9.21
CA VAL A 22 16.90 6.71 -8.77
C VAL A 22 15.41 6.61 -8.43
N SER A 23 14.71 5.74 -9.15
CA SER A 23 13.31 5.44 -8.90
C SER A 23 13.14 4.63 -7.62
N MET A 24 12.14 4.96 -6.82
CA MET A 24 11.81 4.32 -5.55
C MET A 24 10.38 3.79 -5.61
N PRO A 25 10.16 2.49 -5.34
CA PRO A 25 8.82 1.95 -5.20
C PRO A 25 8.21 2.39 -3.85
N ILE A 26 6.92 2.73 -3.87
CA ILE A 26 6.14 3.06 -2.67
C ILE A 26 5.24 1.87 -2.33
N TYR A 27 5.21 1.51 -1.05
CA TYR A 27 4.38 0.42 -0.53
C TYR A 27 3.52 0.92 0.63
N THR A 28 2.35 0.31 0.80
CA THR A 28 1.47 0.57 1.96
C THR A 28 0.84 -0.73 2.44
N TYR A 29 0.34 -0.69 3.67
CA TYR A 29 -0.68 -1.61 4.17
C TYR A 29 -2.09 -1.06 3.86
N ASP A 30 -3.08 -1.94 3.92
CA ASP A 30 -4.49 -1.64 3.61
C ASP A 30 -5.33 -1.86 4.87
N THR A 31 -5.53 -0.78 5.62
CA THR A 31 -6.35 -0.72 6.83
C THR A 31 -7.53 0.22 6.62
N TYR A 32 -8.67 -0.07 7.25
CA TYR A 32 -9.78 0.89 7.27
C TYR A 32 -9.36 2.16 8.02
N GLN A 33 -9.86 3.32 7.59
CA GLN A 33 -9.59 4.59 8.28
C GLN A 33 -10.11 4.61 9.73
N ASN A 34 -11.19 3.88 9.99
CA ASN A 34 -11.81 3.73 11.30
C ASN A 34 -11.48 2.38 11.97
N GLN A 35 -10.42 1.70 11.52
CA GLN A 35 -10.02 0.43 12.11
C GLN A 35 -9.59 0.62 13.57
N ILE A 36 -10.20 -0.16 14.46
CA ILE A 36 -9.81 -0.20 15.87
C ILE A 36 -8.77 -1.32 16.01
N PHE A 37 -7.54 -0.92 16.35
CA PHE A 37 -6.50 -1.87 16.74
C PHE A 37 -6.66 -2.20 18.23
N PRO A 38 -6.41 -3.46 18.63
CA PRO A 38 -6.37 -3.81 20.04
C PRO A 38 -5.29 -2.98 20.74
N GLN A 39 -5.61 -2.48 21.94
CA GLN A 39 -4.60 -1.83 22.77
C GLN A 39 -3.65 -2.90 23.31
N LEU A 40 -2.35 -2.70 23.09
CA LEU A 40 -1.32 -3.53 23.68
C LEU A 40 -1.40 -3.38 25.20
N GLN A 41 -1.51 -4.51 25.90
CA GLN A 41 -1.53 -4.55 27.37
C GLN A 41 -0.46 -5.51 27.86
N ALA A 42 0.20 -5.13 28.95
CA ALA A 42 1.11 -6.03 29.63
C ALA A 42 0.34 -7.28 30.11
N PRO A 43 0.99 -8.47 30.16
CA PRO A 43 0.35 -9.67 30.67
C PRO A 43 -0.26 -9.41 32.04
N LYS A 44 -1.55 -9.75 32.19
CA LYS A 44 -2.23 -9.64 33.49
C LYS A 44 -1.44 -10.42 34.53
N PHE A 45 -1.20 -9.80 35.68
CA PHE A 45 -0.41 -10.35 36.80
C PHE A 45 1.11 -10.48 36.56
N SER A 46 1.69 -9.67 35.67
CA SER A 46 3.15 -9.53 35.55
C SER A 46 3.64 -8.20 36.13
N ASP A 47 4.81 -8.22 36.78
CA ASP A 47 5.55 -7.00 37.18
C ASP A 47 6.38 -6.42 36.01
N LEU A 48 6.14 -6.91 34.79
CA LEU A 48 6.87 -6.51 33.61
C LEU A 48 6.36 -5.15 33.12
N ASP A 49 7.29 -4.21 33.02
CA ASP A 49 7.04 -2.92 32.40
C ASP A 49 6.70 -3.11 30.91
N LEU A 50 5.59 -2.48 30.48
CA LEU A 50 5.08 -2.61 29.12
C LEU A 50 6.16 -2.21 28.10
N ASP A 51 6.90 -1.13 28.37
CA ASP A 51 7.96 -0.65 27.49
C ASP A 51 9.05 -1.72 27.27
N LYS A 52 9.43 -2.44 28.32
CA LYS A 52 10.44 -3.51 28.22
C LYS A 52 9.91 -4.70 27.42
N VAL A 53 8.65 -5.06 27.60
CA VAL A 53 8.01 -6.13 26.82
C VAL A 53 7.96 -5.75 25.34
N LEU A 54 7.59 -4.51 25.02
CA LEU A 54 7.51 -4.02 23.64
C LEU A 54 8.89 -3.94 22.98
N ILE A 55 9.92 -3.47 23.70
CA ILE A 55 11.30 -3.45 23.20
C ILE A 55 11.76 -4.87 22.89
N GLN A 56 11.57 -5.82 23.81
CA GLN A 56 11.97 -7.21 23.59
C GLN A 56 11.23 -7.84 22.40
N GLN A 57 9.92 -7.61 22.27
CA GLN A 57 9.15 -8.08 21.11
C GLN A 57 9.64 -7.48 19.79
N ALA A 58 10.09 -6.22 19.80
CA ALA A 58 10.67 -5.57 18.63
C ALA A 58 12.08 -6.13 18.30
N GLU A 59 12.87 -6.47 19.31
CA GLU A 59 14.18 -7.11 19.13
C GLU A 59 14.05 -8.55 18.62
N ASP A 60 13.03 -9.28 19.07
CA ASP A 60 12.70 -10.64 18.64
C ASP A 60 11.89 -10.67 17.33
N TYR A 61 11.74 -9.53 16.65
CA TYR A 61 11.00 -9.44 15.40
C TYR A 61 11.65 -10.28 14.30
N ASP A 62 10.86 -11.17 13.70
CA ASP A 62 11.29 -12.00 12.59
C ASP A 62 10.26 -12.00 11.44
N THR A 63 10.59 -12.71 10.36
CA THR A 63 9.71 -12.82 9.19
C THR A 63 8.45 -13.64 9.47
N TYR A 64 8.45 -14.52 10.47
CA TYR A 64 7.29 -15.33 10.84
C TYR A 64 6.18 -14.45 11.43
N MET A 65 6.53 -13.35 12.09
CA MET A 65 5.58 -12.36 12.61
C MET A 65 4.67 -11.78 11.52
N TRP A 66 5.13 -11.68 10.27
CA TRP A 66 4.27 -11.22 9.15
C TRP A 66 3.00 -12.04 8.97
N GLU A 67 2.97 -13.30 9.38
CA GLU A 67 1.81 -14.18 9.18
C GLU A 67 1.04 -14.48 10.47
N HIS A 68 1.61 -14.15 11.63
CA HIS A 68 1.09 -14.60 12.93
C HIS A 68 0.77 -13.44 13.87
N ASP A 69 1.45 -12.31 13.71
CA ASP A 69 1.18 -11.11 14.49
C ASP A 69 -0.19 -10.54 14.14
N GLN A 70 -1.04 -10.39 15.15
CA GLN A 70 -2.42 -9.97 14.97
C GLN A 70 -2.54 -8.53 14.48
N ASP A 71 -1.58 -7.65 14.81
CA ASP A 71 -1.60 -6.26 14.37
C ASP A 71 -1.19 -6.18 12.90
N LEU A 72 -0.15 -6.92 12.49
CA LEU A 72 0.26 -7.03 11.09
C LEU A 72 -0.81 -7.68 10.20
N ILE A 73 -1.52 -8.70 10.70
CA ILE A 73 -2.69 -9.27 10.01
C ILE A 73 -3.80 -8.21 9.90
N GLN A 74 -4.08 -7.49 10.98
CA GLN A 74 -5.11 -6.47 10.98
C GLN A 74 -4.83 -5.35 9.97
N LEU A 75 -3.57 -4.94 9.80
CA LEU A 75 -3.16 -3.95 8.80
C LEU A 75 -3.46 -4.36 7.34
N ARG A 76 -3.90 -5.60 7.06
CA ARG A 76 -4.18 -6.11 5.71
C ARG A 76 -5.64 -6.50 5.48
N ARG A 77 -6.55 -6.19 6.42
CA ARG A 77 -7.94 -6.68 6.37
C ARG A 77 -8.79 -6.07 5.26
N LEU A 78 -8.45 -4.88 4.78
CA LEU A 78 -9.22 -4.17 3.75
C LEU A 78 -9.05 -4.78 2.34
N SER A 79 -7.98 -5.56 2.13
CA SER A 79 -7.52 -5.98 0.81
C SER A 79 -8.17 -7.31 0.36
N THR A 80 -9.35 -7.25 -0.27
CA THR A 80 -10.00 -8.47 -0.81
C THR A 80 -9.24 -9.04 -2.02
N PRO A 81 -9.34 -10.35 -2.32
CA PRO A 81 -8.69 -10.93 -3.50
C PRO A 81 -9.11 -10.27 -4.82
N ALA A 82 -10.39 -9.87 -4.94
CA ALA A 82 -10.91 -9.19 -6.11
C ALA A 82 -10.31 -7.78 -6.26
N PHE A 83 -10.25 -7.02 -5.16
CA PHE A 83 -9.57 -5.73 -5.13
C PHE A 83 -8.10 -5.86 -5.51
N ASN A 84 -7.37 -6.77 -4.86
CA ASN A 84 -5.95 -7.00 -5.10
C ASN A 84 -5.65 -7.33 -6.56
N LYS A 85 -6.47 -8.19 -7.17
CA LYS A 85 -6.33 -8.51 -8.59
C LYS A 85 -6.48 -7.28 -9.48
N ALA A 86 -7.57 -6.53 -9.30
CA ALA A 86 -7.83 -5.33 -10.10
C ALA A 86 -6.74 -4.26 -9.90
N PHE A 87 -6.35 -4.01 -8.64
CA PHE A 87 -5.34 -3.02 -8.32
C PHE A 87 -3.95 -3.38 -8.87
N ASN A 88 -3.50 -4.64 -8.66
CA ASN A 88 -2.19 -5.08 -9.12
C ASN A 88 -2.08 -5.07 -10.64
N GLU A 89 -3.15 -5.44 -11.35
CA GLU A 89 -3.21 -5.33 -12.81
C GLU A 89 -3.18 -3.88 -13.28
N GLY A 90 -3.90 -2.99 -12.58
CA GLY A 90 -3.92 -1.56 -12.84
C GLY A 90 -2.54 -0.91 -12.67
N ILE A 91 -1.86 -1.17 -11.56
CA ILE A 91 -0.49 -0.69 -11.31
C ILE A 91 0.50 -1.26 -12.32
N SER A 92 0.45 -2.56 -12.60
CA SER A 92 1.35 -3.17 -13.59
C SER A 92 1.17 -2.55 -14.97
N SER A 93 -0.08 -2.29 -15.37
CA SER A 93 -0.39 -1.64 -16.65
C SER A 93 0.07 -0.17 -16.68
N TYR A 94 -0.13 0.57 -15.58
CA TYR A 94 0.32 1.95 -15.45
C TYR A 94 1.84 2.07 -15.56
N LEU A 95 2.58 1.25 -14.79
CA LEU A 95 4.03 1.21 -14.84
C LEU A 95 4.53 0.72 -16.21
N GLY A 96 3.81 -0.22 -16.85
CA GLY A 96 4.09 -0.68 -18.21
C GLY A 96 3.71 0.29 -19.33
N GLY A 97 3.06 1.40 -19.02
CA GLY A 97 2.67 2.42 -20.00
C GLY A 97 1.35 2.16 -20.74
N ASN A 98 0.63 1.08 -20.42
CA ASN A 98 -0.71 0.83 -20.95
C ASN A 98 -1.77 1.55 -20.10
N TRP A 99 -1.86 2.87 -20.28
CA TRP A 99 -2.70 3.72 -19.43
C TRP A 99 -4.20 3.50 -19.61
N ASN A 100 -4.65 3.05 -20.78
CA ASN A 100 -6.04 2.68 -21.01
C ASN A 100 -6.43 1.48 -20.13
N ARG A 101 -5.63 0.40 -20.16
CA ARG A 101 -5.88 -0.77 -19.30
C ARG A 101 -5.74 -0.41 -17.83
N ALA A 102 -4.73 0.39 -17.48
CA ALA A 102 -4.51 0.85 -16.13
C ALA A 102 -5.74 1.58 -15.57
N ARG A 103 -6.35 2.46 -16.38
CA ARG A 103 -7.54 3.20 -16.01
C ARG A 103 -8.70 2.27 -15.67
N GLU A 104 -9.03 1.33 -16.55
CA GLU A 104 -10.13 0.37 -16.33
C GLU A 104 -9.96 -0.40 -15.01
N CYS A 105 -8.77 -0.96 -14.80
CA CYS A 105 -8.45 -1.75 -13.63
C CYS A 105 -8.46 -0.92 -12.33
N LEU A 106 -7.94 0.31 -12.36
CA LEU A 106 -7.91 1.20 -11.18
C LEU A 106 -9.28 1.80 -10.87
N GLU A 107 -10.12 2.09 -11.87
CA GLU A 107 -11.52 2.49 -11.66
C GLU A 107 -12.30 1.33 -11.01
N GLN A 108 -12.08 0.09 -11.46
CA GLN A 108 -12.66 -1.10 -10.85
C GLN A 108 -12.18 -1.31 -9.40
N ALA A 109 -10.88 -1.19 -9.14
CA ALA A 109 -10.32 -1.29 -7.80
C ALA A 109 -10.92 -0.24 -6.85
N ASN A 110 -11.02 1.01 -7.32
CA ASN A 110 -11.65 2.09 -6.56
C ASN A 110 -13.12 1.78 -6.25
N MET A 111 -13.88 1.25 -7.22
CA MET A 111 -15.28 0.86 -7.01
C MET A 111 -15.45 -0.23 -5.96
N ILE A 112 -14.65 -1.31 -6.04
CA ILE A 112 -14.67 -2.40 -5.03
C ILE A 112 -14.36 -1.84 -3.64
N MET A 113 -13.38 -0.94 -3.54
CA MET A 113 -13.03 -0.33 -2.26
C MET A 113 -14.16 0.57 -1.75
N SER A 114 -14.84 1.31 -2.62
CA SER A 114 -15.99 2.15 -2.27
C SER A 114 -17.18 1.39 -1.68
N GLU A 115 -17.33 0.10 -2.00
CA GLU A 115 -18.33 -0.78 -1.38
C GLU A 115 -17.97 -1.15 0.07
N SER A 116 -16.67 -1.16 0.40
CA SER A 116 -16.15 -1.56 1.71
C SER A 116 -15.81 -0.38 2.63
N ASP A 117 -15.35 0.73 2.05
CA ASP A 117 -14.97 1.98 2.69
C ASP A 117 -15.51 3.12 1.82
N SER A 118 -16.41 3.95 2.36
CA SER A 118 -17.27 4.88 1.61
C SER A 118 -16.52 5.96 0.80
N ILE A 119 -15.19 6.02 0.91
CA ILE A 119 -14.29 6.99 0.27
C ILE A 119 -13.58 6.40 -0.97
N GLY A 120 -13.58 5.06 -1.15
CA GLY A 120 -12.85 4.38 -2.22
C GLY A 120 -11.34 4.23 -1.96
N ASP A 121 -10.57 3.86 -2.99
CA ASP A 121 -9.13 3.63 -2.87
C ASP A 121 -8.33 4.90 -3.24
N GLY A 122 -7.89 5.64 -2.22
CA GLY A 122 -7.10 6.86 -2.39
C GLY A 122 -5.86 6.70 -3.29
N PRO A 123 -5.08 5.61 -3.18
CA PRO A 123 -4.01 5.29 -4.13
C PRO A 123 -4.46 5.14 -5.58
N SER A 124 -5.52 4.38 -5.87
CA SER A 124 -6.09 4.30 -7.23
C SER A 124 -6.48 5.67 -7.75
N GLN A 125 -7.17 6.48 -6.94
CA GLN A 125 -7.57 7.84 -7.30
C GLN A 125 -6.36 8.73 -7.60
N THR A 126 -5.26 8.58 -6.87
CA THR A 126 -4.02 9.35 -7.08
C THR A 126 -3.42 9.06 -8.47
N ILE A 127 -3.35 7.79 -8.86
CA ILE A 127 -2.82 7.40 -10.18
C ILE A 127 -3.79 7.79 -11.30
N LEU A 128 -5.10 7.58 -11.10
CA LEU A 128 -6.13 8.02 -12.04
C LEU A 128 -6.07 9.53 -12.29
N ASN A 129 -5.91 10.34 -11.24
CA ASN A 129 -5.76 11.79 -11.37
C ASN A 129 -4.48 12.18 -12.11
N TYR A 130 -3.38 11.47 -11.86
CA TYR A 130 -2.12 11.70 -12.57
C TYR A 130 -2.25 11.42 -14.08
N MET A 131 -2.90 10.32 -14.45
CA MET A 131 -3.17 9.99 -15.86
C MET A 131 -4.16 10.97 -16.50
N ARG A 132 -5.23 11.34 -15.78
CA ARG A 132 -6.24 12.32 -16.21
C ARG A 132 -5.61 13.68 -16.55
N ASN A 133 -4.68 14.16 -15.72
CA ASN A 133 -3.99 15.44 -15.94
C ASN A 133 -3.09 15.44 -17.19
N ARG A 134 -2.87 14.27 -17.81
CA ARG A 134 -2.16 14.08 -19.07
C ARG A 134 -3.10 13.58 -20.18
N SER A 135 -4.39 13.86 -20.05
CA SER A 135 -5.40 13.46 -21.02
C SER A 135 -5.38 11.96 -21.31
N TRP A 136 -5.09 11.14 -20.29
CA TRP A 136 -5.03 9.68 -20.37
C TRP A 136 -4.00 9.13 -21.35
N THR A 137 -3.04 9.96 -21.77
CA THR A 137 -2.02 9.59 -22.75
C THR A 137 -0.70 9.34 -22.06
N CYS A 138 -0.18 8.12 -22.20
CA CYS A 138 1.14 7.76 -21.69
C CYS A 138 2.23 8.54 -22.45
N PRO A 139 3.16 9.21 -21.77
CA PRO A 139 4.29 9.87 -22.42
C PRO A 139 5.16 8.88 -23.22
N SER A 140 5.73 9.31 -24.33
CA SER A 140 6.62 8.45 -25.13
C SER A 140 7.91 8.09 -24.39
N GLU A 141 8.33 8.95 -23.46
CA GLU A 141 9.46 8.79 -22.56
C GLU A 141 9.12 8.08 -21.24
N TRP A 142 7.95 7.44 -21.12
CA TRP A 142 7.53 6.79 -19.90
C TRP A 142 8.44 5.61 -19.52
N LYS A 143 9.17 5.78 -18.42
CA LYS A 143 10.09 4.76 -17.87
C LYS A 143 9.46 3.89 -16.79
N GLY A 144 8.13 3.98 -16.62
CA GLY A 144 7.41 3.28 -15.56
C GLY A 144 7.48 3.95 -14.19
N TYR A 145 7.75 5.25 -14.14
CA TYR A 145 7.72 6.02 -12.89
C TYR A 145 7.48 7.50 -13.15
N ARG A 146 6.91 8.18 -12.15
CA ARG A 146 6.67 9.63 -12.21
C ARG A 146 7.53 10.42 -11.22
N PRO A 147 7.89 11.68 -11.52
CA PRO A 147 8.56 12.52 -10.56
C PRO A 147 7.59 12.97 -9.46
N LEU A 148 7.98 12.81 -8.19
CA LEU A 148 7.40 13.53 -7.07
C LEU A 148 8.03 14.92 -7.02
N THR A 149 7.42 15.85 -7.76
CA THR A 149 7.63 17.27 -7.53
C THR A 149 6.80 17.67 -6.30
N SER A 150 7.42 18.33 -5.32
CA SER A 150 6.83 18.70 -4.02
C SER A 150 5.37 19.17 -4.12
N LYS A 151 4.56 18.84 -3.11
CA LYS A 151 3.39 19.65 -2.77
C LYS A 151 3.82 20.94 -2.09
#